data_AF-S3Y4U7-F1
#
_entry.id   AF-S3Y4U7-F1
#
_cell.length_a   1.000
_cell.length_b   1.000
_cell.length_c   1.000
_cell.angle_alpha   90.00
_cell.angle_beta   90.00
_cell.angle_gamma   90.00
#
_symmetry.space_group_name_H-M   'P 1'
#
loop_
_entity.id
_entity.type
_entity.pdbx_description
1 polymer ?
#
loop_
_entity_poly.entity_id
_entity_poly.type
_entity_poly.pdbx_seq_one_letter_code
_entity_poly.pdbx_strand_id
1 'polypeptide(L)'
;MKVEWILISGLCLTLIGWGVKYVLETEHADDCLEKIVYVYKKTFVGTRNGLFVGFGFVSVGMFLGKWQDYFLRHTVWSCWVAALSVAAFLYDLPFSTHLLCFCILLFVIRIRLADRKLFLWFRRMSTLIYFSHMFFVATLVYLFPEVYAGLPQFALASVSTFFFCCIVIRLMEVPGFSFLKKLVG
;
A
#
# COMPACT_ATOMS: atom_id res chain seq x y z
N MET A 1 12.47 18.29 -9.05
CA MET A 1 12.98 16.93 -9.37
C MET A 1 12.04 16.30 -10.39
N LYS A 2 12.53 15.72 -11.49
CA LYS A 2 11.63 15.12 -12.51
C LYS A 2 11.03 13.81 -11.96
N VAL A 3 9.74 13.56 -12.20
CA VAL A 3 9.01 12.36 -11.70
C VAL A 3 9.69 11.06 -12.12
N GLU A 4 10.35 11.07 -13.28
CA GLU A 4 11.15 9.97 -13.80
C GLU A 4 12.30 9.59 -12.86
N TRP A 5 12.97 10.57 -12.23
CA TRP A 5 14.02 10.32 -11.24
C TRP A 5 13.46 9.71 -9.96
N ILE A 6 12.26 10.15 -9.53
CA ILE A 6 11.57 9.57 -8.37
C ILE A 6 11.24 8.10 -8.63
N LEU A 7 10.76 7.79 -9.83
CA LEU A 7 10.50 6.41 -10.25
C LEU A 7 11.77 5.56 -10.25
N ILE A 8 12.85 6.04 -10.88
CA ILE A 8 14.12 5.31 -10.92
C ILE A 8 14.62 5.04 -9.50
N SER A 9 14.63 6.05 -8.62
CA SER A 9 15.02 5.88 -7.22
C SER A 9 14.11 4.89 -6.49
N GLY A 10 12.79 4.96 -6.67
CA GLY A 10 11.83 4.03 -6.07
C GLY A 10 12.02 2.58 -6.54
N LEU A 11 12.34 2.38 -7.82
CA LEU A 11 12.64 1.06 -8.37
C LEU A 11 13.99 0.53 -7.85
N CYS A 12 15.02 1.35 -7.77
CA CYS A 12 16.29 0.96 -7.15
C CYS A 12 16.10 0.52 -5.69
N LEU A 13 15.31 1.26 -4.90
CA LEU A 13 15.00 0.89 -3.53
C LEU A 13 14.21 -0.43 -3.46
N THR A 14 13.29 -0.65 -4.40
CA THR A 14 12.54 -1.92 -4.49
C THR A 14 13.48 -3.10 -4.80
N LEU A 15 14.47 -2.93 -5.67
CA LEU A 15 15.49 -3.96 -5.93
C LEU A 15 16.34 -4.25 -4.70
N ILE A 16 16.74 -3.21 -3.97
CA ILE A 16 17.49 -3.37 -2.72
C ILE A 16 16.65 -4.16 -1.71
N GLY A 17 15.36 -3.82 -1.55
CA GLY A 17 14.44 -4.58 -0.70
C GLY A 17 14.29 -6.04 -1.14
N TRP A 18 14.13 -6.29 -2.44
CA TRP A 18 14.04 -7.65 -2.98
C TRP A 18 15.33 -8.45 -2.76
N GLY A 19 16.51 -7.84 -2.97
CA GLY A 19 17.80 -8.45 -2.69
C GLY A 19 17.97 -8.80 -1.21
N VAL A 20 17.57 -7.90 -0.30
CA VAL A 20 17.58 -8.17 1.15
C VAL A 20 16.70 -9.36 1.51
N LYS A 21 15.51 -9.51 0.87
CA LYS A 21 14.65 -10.67 1.06
C LYS A 21 15.34 -11.97 0.64
N TYR A 22 15.98 -11.98 -0.53
CA TYR A 22 16.64 -13.17 -1.07
C TYR A 22 17.85 -13.59 -0.23
N VAL A 23 18.66 -12.63 0.22
CA VAL A 23 19.81 -12.88 1.12
C VAL A 23 19.34 -13.42 2.48
N LEU A 24 18.16 -13.02 2.95
CA LEU A 24 17.57 -13.54 4.19
C LEU A 24 17.04 -14.98 4.08
N GLU A 25 16.69 -15.42 2.88
CA GLU A 25 16.15 -16.75 2.59
C GLU A 25 17.26 -17.77 2.24
N THR A 26 18.48 -17.31 1.99
CA THR A 26 19.63 -18.17 1.71
C THR A 26 20.40 -18.49 3.00
N GLU A 27 20.56 -19.77 3.33
CA GLU A 27 21.26 -20.24 4.54
C GLU A 27 22.76 -19.88 4.58
N HIS A 28 23.36 -19.46 3.46
CA HIS A 28 24.80 -19.21 3.31
C HIS A 28 25.07 -17.85 2.65
N ALA A 29 24.68 -16.76 3.31
CA ALA A 29 25.09 -15.42 2.91
C ALA A 29 26.52 -15.11 3.39
N ASP A 30 27.29 -14.38 2.57
CA ASP A 30 28.64 -13.91 2.91
C ASP A 30 28.62 -13.00 4.17
N ASP A 31 29.64 -13.10 5.04
CA ASP A 31 29.71 -12.46 6.38
C ASP A 31 29.46 -10.94 6.34
N CYS A 32 29.84 -10.29 5.25
CA CYS A 32 29.66 -8.85 5.05
C CYS A 32 28.19 -8.49 4.78
N LEU A 33 27.49 -9.30 3.97
CA LEU A 33 26.08 -9.11 3.65
C LEU A 33 25.20 -9.35 4.88
N GLU A 34 25.55 -10.34 5.70
CA GLU A 34 24.82 -10.65 6.93
C GLU A 34 24.85 -9.47 7.92
N LYS A 35 26.00 -8.81 8.09
CA LYS A 35 26.13 -7.61 8.95
C LYS A 35 25.26 -6.45 8.47
N ILE A 36 25.21 -6.20 7.16
CA ILE A 36 24.38 -5.14 6.59
C ILE A 36 22.89 -5.44 6.79
N VAL A 37 22.49 -6.69 6.54
CA VAL A 37 21.11 -7.15 6.72
C VAL A 37 20.70 -7.13 8.20
N TYR A 38 21.62 -7.44 9.12
CA TYR A 38 21.40 -7.35 10.56
C TYR A 38 21.12 -5.90 11.01
N VAL A 39 21.94 -4.95 10.57
CA VAL A 39 21.72 -3.51 10.83
C VAL A 39 20.37 -3.06 10.27
N TYR A 40 20.02 -3.52 9.07
CA TYR A 40 18.73 -3.25 8.45
C TYR A 40 17.57 -3.79 9.30
N LYS A 41 17.59 -5.08 9.70
CA LYS A 41 16.55 -5.66 10.58
C LYS A 41 16.39 -4.90 11.89
N LYS A 42 17.50 -4.48 12.50
CA LYS A 42 17.49 -3.74 13.77
C LYS A 42 16.94 -2.31 13.63
N THR A 43 17.13 -1.70 12.46
CA THR A 43 16.64 -0.34 12.17
C THR A 43 15.18 -0.36 11.72
N PHE A 44 14.77 -1.42 11.00
CA PHE A 44 13.47 -1.56 10.34
C PHE A 44 12.69 -2.75 10.92
N VAL A 45 12.66 -2.87 12.25
CA VAL A 45 12.01 -3.96 12.99
C VAL A 45 10.53 -4.04 12.61
N GLY A 46 10.09 -5.20 12.10
CA GLY A 46 8.68 -5.46 11.77
C GLY A 46 8.19 -4.90 10.45
N THR A 47 8.93 -4.02 9.77
CA THR A 47 8.60 -3.59 8.41
C THR A 47 9.11 -4.62 7.41
N ARG A 48 8.21 -5.47 6.88
CA ARG A 48 8.46 -6.43 5.76
C ARG A 48 8.91 -5.73 4.46
N ASN A 49 10.07 -5.08 4.44
CA ASN A 49 10.52 -4.19 3.35
C ASN A 49 9.50 -3.11 2.95
N GLY A 50 8.50 -2.83 3.80
CA GLY A 50 7.34 -2.01 3.47
C GLY A 50 7.71 -0.57 3.13
N LEU A 51 8.80 -0.05 3.68
CA LEU A 51 9.28 1.31 3.39
C LEU A 51 9.80 1.41 1.94
N PHE A 52 10.72 0.53 1.53
CA PHE A 52 11.27 0.55 0.17
C PHE A 52 10.25 0.16 -0.90
N VAL A 53 9.48 -0.88 -0.63
CA VAL A 53 8.40 -1.35 -1.51
C VAL A 53 7.30 -0.28 -1.63
N GLY A 54 6.95 0.36 -0.51
CA GLY A 54 5.98 1.46 -0.45
C GLY A 54 6.44 2.68 -1.23
N PHE A 55 7.72 3.06 -1.13
CA PHE A 55 8.31 4.14 -1.94
C PHE A 55 8.23 3.82 -3.44
N GLY A 56 8.47 2.56 -3.81
CA GLY A 56 8.23 2.05 -5.15
C GLY A 56 6.80 2.31 -5.62
N PHE A 57 5.78 1.94 -4.83
CA PHE A 57 4.37 2.15 -5.21
C PHE A 57 3.99 3.62 -5.34
N VAL A 58 4.46 4.48 -4.42
CA VAL A 58 4.21 5.92 -4.51
C VAL A 58 4.82 6.49 -5.79
N SER A 59 6.05 6.11 -6.12
CA SER A 59 6.75 6.58 -7.31
C SER A 59 6.05 6.16 -8.61
N VAL A 60 5.53 4.93 -8.66
CA VAL A 60 4.73 4.38 -9.77
C VAL A 60 3.42 5.16 -9.93
N GLY A 61 2.73 5.45 -8.83
CA GLY A 61 1.49 6.24 -8.84
C GLY A 61 1.73 7.67 -9.35
N MET A 62 2.80 8.33 -8.91
CA MET A 62 3.18 9.67 -9.39
C MET A 62 3.51 9.67 -10.88
N PHE A 63 4.23 8.65 -11.37
CA PHE A 63 4.55 8.49 -12.78
C PHE A 63 3.29 8.29 -13.63
N LEU A 64 2.39 7.41 -13.19
CA LEU A 64 1.11 7.18 -13.85
C LEU A 64 0.27 8.47 -13.90
N GLY A 65 0.20 9.24 -12.82
CA GLY A 65 -0.53 10.50 -12.78
C GLY A 65 0.00 11.54 -13.77
N LYS A 66 1.34 11.64 -13.94
CA LYS A 66 1.95 12.56 -14.90
C LYS A 66 1.66 12.18 -16.36
N TRP A 67 1.67 10.89 -16.67
CA TRP A 67 1.57 10.35 -18.03
C TRP A 67 0.22 9.69 -18.32
N GLN A 68 -0.80 10.01 -17.53
CA GLN A 68 -2.10 9.35 -17.53
C GLN A 68 -2.75 9.34 -18.92
N ASP A 69 -2.81 10.49 -19.59
CA ASP A 69 -3.46 10.62 -20.90
C ASP A 69 -2.76 9.84 -22.01
N TYR A 70 -1.46 9.61 -21.87
CA TYR A 70 -0.68 8.78 -22.79
C TYR A 70 -1.04 7.29 -22.62
N PHE A 71 -1.06 6.81 -21.37
CA PHE A 71 -1.34 5.41 -21.07
C PHE A 71 -2.81 5.03 -21.31
N LEU A 72 -3.76 5.93 -21.05
CA LEU A 72 -5.18 5.70 -21.32
C LEU A 72 -5.49 5.51 -22.81
N ARG A 73 -4.66 6.03 -23.73
CA ARG A 73 -4.79 5.77 -25.17
C ARG A 73 -4.27 4.39 -25.57
N HIS A 74 -3.40 3.78 -24.77
CA HIS A 74 -2.71 2.53 -25.07
C HIS A 74 -3.20 1.36 -24.20
N THR A 75 -4.48 1.34 -23.84
CA THR A 75 -5.03 0.36 -22.87
C THR A 75 -4.91 -1.11 -23.28
N VAL A 76 -4.82 -1.40 -24.59
CA VAL A 76 -4.62 -2.78 -25.08
C VAL A 76 -3.26 -3.32 -24.63
N TRP A 77 -2.22 -2.49 -24.67
CA TRP A 77 -0.90 -2.84 -24.15
C TRP A 77 -0.92 -3.14 -22.66
N SER A 78 -1.75 -2.41 -21.91
CA SER A 78 -1.87 -2.56 -20.46
C SER A 78 -2.45 -3.91 -20.06
N CYS A 79 -3.32 -4.52 -20.88
CA CYS A 79 -3.81 -5.87 -20.64
C CYS A 79 -2.71 -6.92 -20.80
N TRP A 80 -1.85 -6.78 -21.82
CA TRP A 80 -0.69 -7.66 -22.00
C TRP A 80 0.33 -7.49 -20.88
N VAL A 81 0.61 -6.25 -20.47
CA VAL A 81 1.48 -5.96 -19.33
C VAL A 81 0.88 -6.49 -18.02
N ALA A 82 -0.45 -6.46 -17.86
CA ALA A 82 -1.11 -7.06 -16.70
C ALA A 82 -0.91 -8.58 -16.66
N ALA A 83 -1.14 -9.28 -17.78
CA ALA A 83 -0.90 -10.72 -17.88
C ALA A 83 0.57 -11.07 -17.60
N LEU A 84 1.51 -10.31 -18.17
CA LEU A 84 2.94 -10.47 -17.90
C LEU A 84 3.27 -10.22 -16.43
N SER A 85 2.65 -9.23 -15.80
CA SER A 85 2.87 -8.92 -14.38
C SER A 85 2.34 -10.03 -13.45
N VAL A 86 1.22 -10.67 -13.81
CA VAL A 86 0.71 -11.84 -13.08
C VAL A 86 1.67 -13.01 -13.22
N ALA A 87 2.16 -13.29 -14.43
CA ALA A 87 3.17 -14.32 -14.64
C ALA A 87 4.44 -14.01 -13.82
N ALA A 88 4.95 -12.78 -13.90
CA ALA A 88 6.11 -12.34 -13.12
C ALA A 88 5.90 -12.43 -11.60
N PHE A 89 4.67 -12.19 -11.13
CA PHE A 89 4.30 -12.33 -9.71
C PHE A 89 4.34 -13.79 -9.27
N LEU A 90 3.86 -14.72 -10.11
CA LEU A 90 3.91 -16.16 -9.83
C LEU A 90 5.35 -16.69 -9.74
N TYR A 91 6.30 -16.06 -10.43
CA TYR A 91 7.73 -16.39 -10.37
C TYR A 91 8.53 -15.55 -9.35
N ASP A 92 7.86 -14.79 -8.46
CA ASP A 92 8.47 -13.91 -7.44
C ASP A 92 9.51 -12.92 -8.00
N LEU A 93 9.34 -12.51 -9.27
CA LEU A 93 10.24 -11.56 -9.91
C LEU A 93 10.12 -10.16 -9.30
N PRO A 94 11.21 -9.39 -9.26
CA PRO A 94 11.18 -8.02 -8.77
C PRO A 94 10.22 -7.17 -9.62
N PHE A 95 9.58 -6.18 -9.00
CA PHE A 95 8.63 -5.24 -9.62
C PHE A 95 7.31 -5.80 -10.13
N SER A 96 7.10 -7.11 -10.08
CA SER A 96 5.86 -7.75 -10.53
C SER A 96 4.62 -7.12 -9.89
N THR A 97 4.66 -6.87 -8.58
CA THR A 97 3.59 -6.20 -7.83
C THR A 97 3.40 -4.74 -8.20
N HIS A 98 4.49 -3.99 -8.47
CA HIS A 98 4.45 -2.61 -8.94
C HIS A 98 3.82 -2.48 -10.33
N LEU A 99 4.18 -3.39 -11.25
CA LEU A 99 3.60 -3.46 -12.59
C LEU A 99 2.11 -3.85 -12.55
N LEU A 100 1.76 -4.83 -11.72
CA LEU A 100 0.37 -5.23 -11.52
C LEU A 100 -0.46 -4.06 -10.97
N CYS A 101 0.07 -3.36 -9.97
CA CYS A 101 -0.56 -2.16 -9.40
C CYS A 101 -0.74 -1.07 -10.45
N PHE A 102 0.27 -0.79 -11.28
CA PHE A 102 0.19 0.16 -12.38
C PHE A 102 -0.94 -0.19 -13.35
N CYS A 103 -1.04 -1.45 -13.78
CA CYS A 103 -2.08 -1.92 -14.69
C CYS A 103 -3.48 -1.82 -14.08
N ILE A 104 -3.65 -2.24 -12.82
CA ILE A 104 -4.93 -2.14 -12.11
C ILE A 104 -5.34 -0.67 -11.98
N LEU A 105 -4.44 0.20 -11.55
CA LEU A 105 -4.72 1.63 -11.41
C LEU A 105 -5.12 2.27 -12.73
N LEU A 106 -4.44 1.92 -13.83
CA LEU A 106 -4.81 2.43 -15.15
C LEU A 106 -6.22 1.98 -15.56
N PHE A 107 -6.59 0.73 -15.29
CA PHE A 107 -7.94 0.26 -15.53
C PHE A 107 -8.97 1.01 -14.69
N VAL A 108 -8.69 1.20 -13.39
CA VAL A 108 -9.56 1.94 -12.47
C VAL A 108 -9.74 3.41 -12.92
N ILE A 109 -8.66 4.09 -13.31
CA ILE A 109 -8.69 5.49 -13.76
C ILE A 109 -9.49 5.65 -15.07
N ARG A 110 -9.51 4.62 -15.93
CA ARG A 110 -10.31 4.63 -17.16
C ARG A 110 -11.82 4.68 -16.86
N ILE A 111 -12.25 4.11 -15.74
CA ILE A 111 -13.65 4.08 -15.34
C ILE A 111 -14.07 5.50 -14.95
N ARG A 112 -14.64 6.24 -15.92
CA ARG A 112 -15.24 7.55 -15.67
C ARG A 112 -16.65 7.37 -15.11
N LEU A 113 -16.75 7.39 -13.80
CA LEU A 113 -18.04 7.48 -13.10
C LEU A 113 -18.55 8.92 -13.13
N ALA A 114 -19.86 9.09 -13.27
CA ALA A 114 -20.49 10.40 -13.16
C ALA A 114 -20.21 11.02 -11.79
N ASP A 115 -19.89 12.31 -11.74
CA ASP A 115 -19.59 12.96 -10.48
C ASP A 115 -20.85 13.04 -9.61
N ARG A 116 -20.89 12.23 -8.55
CA ARG A 116 -22.03 12.14 -7.62
C ARG A 116 -21.50 12.37 -6.22
N LYS A 117 -22.23 13.18 -5.44
CA LYS A 117 -21.94 13.42 -4.01
C LYS A 117 -21.80 12.13 -3.20
N LEU A 118 -22.48 11.06 -3.63
CA LEU A 118 -22.37 9.71 -3.06
C LEU A 118 -20.94 9.14 -3.15
N PHE A 119 -20.22 9.37 -4.25
CA PHE A 119 -18.85 8.87 -4.42
C PHE A 119 -17.85 9.60 -3.52
N LEU A 120 -18.05 10.91 -3.32
CA LEU A 120 -17.29 11.67 -2.33
C LEU A 120 -17.53 11.12 -0.93
N TRP A 121 -18.78 10.79 -0.59
CA TRP A 121 -19.12 10.17 0.68
C TRP A 121 -18.47 8.79 0.85
N PHE A 122 -18.52 7.92 -0.16
CA PHE A 122 -17.84 6.61 -0.11
C PHE A 122 -16.33 6.74 0.04
N ARG A 123 -15.70 7.69 -0.66
CA ARG A 123 -14.27 7.95 -0.51
C ARG A 123 -13.92 8.33 0.93
N ARG A 124 -14.67 9.27 1.51
CA ARG A 124 -14.52 9.72 2.90
C ARG A 124 -14.67 8.57 3.88
N MET A 125 -15.71 7.74 3.72
CA MET A 125 -15.95 6.58 4.58
C MET A 125 -14.88 5.50 4.43
N SER A 126 -14.42 5.23 3.20
CA SER A 126 -13.31 4.29 2.95
C SER A 126 -12.02 4.76 3.61
N THR A 127 -11.69 6.05 3.52
CA THR A 127 -10.54 6.63 4.20
C THR A 127 -10.65 6.50 5.73
N LEU A 128 -11.82 6.79 6.31
CA LEU A 128 -12.06 6.62 7.74
C LEU A 128 -11.87 5.16 8.18
N ILE A 129 -12.45 4.21 7.43
CA ILE A 129 -12.33 2.78 7.72
C ILE A 129 -10.87 2.34 7.65
N TYR A 130 -10.14 2.74 6.60
CA TYR A 130 -8.74 2.37 6.43
C TYR A 130 -7.85 2.89 7.57
N PHE A 131 -7.97 4.18 7.93
CA PHE A 131 -7.19 4.76 9.02
C PHE A 131 -7.51 4.11 10.36
N SER A 132 -8.80 3.91 10.64
CA SER A 132 -9.26 3.27 11.87
C SER A 132 -8.74 1.84 11.95
N HIS A 133 -8.80 1.09 10.85
CA HIS A 133 -8.28 -0.27 10.76
C HIS A 133 -6.78 -0.32 11.01
N MET A 134 -5.99 0.52 10.34
CA MET A 134 -4.54 0.58 10.53
C MET A 134 -4.18 0.98 11.97
N PHE A 135 -4.92 1.90 12.57
CA PHE A 135 -4.74 2.28 13.97
C PHE A 135 -4.97 1.11 14.93
N PHE A 136 -6.06 0.35 14.76
CA PHE A 136 -6.32 -0.81 15.59
C PHE A 136 -5.33 -1.95 15.34
N VAL A 137 -4.96 -2.21 14.09
CA VAL A 137 -3.92 -3.20 13.76
C VAL A 137 -2.62 -2.84 14.49
N ALA A 138 -2.14 -1.60 14.38
CA ALA A 138 -0.93 -1.15 15.04
C ALA A 138 -1.01 -1.23 16.57
N THR A 139 -2.16 -0.84 17.15
CA THR A 139 -2.40 -0.91 18.59
C THR A 139 -2.39 -2.36 19.09
N LEU A 140 -3.04 -3.28 18.38
CA LEU A 140 -3.09 -4.68 18.73
C LEU A 140 -1.74 -5.37 18.57
N VAL A 141 -0.99 -5.03 17.53
CA VAL A 141 0.41 -5.44 17.36
C VAL A 141 1.24 -5.04 18.58
N TYR A 142 1.09 -3.80 19.03
CA TYR A 142 1.89 -3.25 20.12
C TYR A 142 1.54 -3.88 21.47
N LEU A 143 0.24 -4.05 21.76
CA LEU A 143 -0.24 -4.57 23.04
C LEU A 143 -0.17 -6.09 23.14
N PHE A 144 -0.38 -6.79 22.03
CA PHE A 144 -0.47 -8.26 21.99
C PHE A 144 0.40 -8.81 20.85
N PRO A 145 1.74 -8.72 20.98
CA PRO A 145 2.67 -9.20 19.96
C PRO A 145 2.61 -10.72 19.76
N GLU A 146 2.03 -11.49 20.67
CA GLU A 146 1.89 -12.96 20.54
C GLU A 146 0.78 -13.38 19.56
N VAL A 147 -0.16 -12.48 19.23
CA VAL A 147 -1.27 -12.75 18.30
C VAL A 147 -0.88 -12.40 16.85
N TYR A 148 0.42 -12.15 16.60
CA TYR A 148 0.89 -11.61 15.33
C TYR A 148 0.64 -12.56 14.16
N ALA A 149 -0.06 -12.05 13.14
CA ALA A 149 -0.37 -12.71 11.87
C ALA A 149 -1.38 -13.87 11.93
N GLY A 150 -2.36 -13.79 12.82
CA GLY A 150 -3.49 -14.72 12.86
C GLY A 150 -4.83 -14.11 12.41
N LEU A 151 -5.74 -14.98 11.93
CA LEU A 151 -7.16 -14.66 11.73
C LEU A 151 -7.80 -13.91 12.93
N PRO A 152 -7.47 -14.22 14.20
CA PRO A 152 -8.04 -13.52 15.36
C PRO A 152 -7.69 -12.03 15.41
N GLN A 153 -6.45 -11.66 15.09
CA GLN A 153 -6.03 -10.25 15.07
C GLN A 153 -6.78 -9.48 13.99
N PHE A 154 -6.91 -10.08 12.81
CA PHE A 154 -7.63 -9.46 11.70
C PHE A 154 -9.12 -9.28 12.03
N ALA A 155 -9.74 -10.30 12.64
CA ALA A 155 -11.12 -10.23 13.09
C ALA A 155 -11.31 -9.15 14.16
N LEU A 156 -10.46 -9.11 15.18
CA LEU A 156 -10.55 -8.13 16.26
C LEU A 156 -10.33 -6.70 15.77
N ALA A 157 -9.34 -6.47 14.89
CA ALA A 157 -9.10 -5.18 14.26
C ALA A 157 -10.30 -4.75 13.41
N SER A 158 -10.88 -5.66 12.63
CA SER A 158 -12.04 -5.39 11.77
C SER A 158 -13.29 -5.04 12.58
N VAL A 159 -13.57 -5.81 13.64
CA VAL A 159 -14.71 -5.56 14.54
C VAL A 159 -14.54 -4.24 15.29
N SER A 160 -13.34 -3.97 15.83
CA SER A 160 -13.04 -2.70 16.51
C SER A 160 -13.19 -1.50 15.57
N THR A 161 -12.70 -1.65 14.33
CA THR A 161 -12.86 -0.65 13.26
C THR A 161 -14.33 -0.38 12.99
N PHE A 162 -15.14 -1.43 12.84
CA PHE A 162 -16.56 -1.28 12.56
C PHE A 162 -17.27 -0.47 13.65
N PHE A 163 -17.10 -0.86 14.92
CA PHE A 163 -17.70 -0.14 16.04
C PHE A 163 -17.22 1.31 16.13
N PHE A 164 -15.91 1.53 15.99
CA PHE A 164 -15.34 2.88 16.02
C PHE A 164 -15.89 3.76 14.89
N CYS A 165 -15.94 3.25 13.65
CA CYS A 165 -16.51 3.98 12.53
C CYS A 165 -17.99 4.30 12.75
N CYS A 166 -18.79 3.36 13.28
CA CYS A 166 -20.19 3.63 13.62
C CYS A 166 -20.32 4.75 14.65
N ILE A 167 -19.49 4.76 15.69
CA ILE A 167 -19.47 5.82 16.71
C ILE A 167 -19.09 7.16 16.08
N VAL A 168 -18.02 7.22 15.28
CA VAL A 168 -17.56 8.45 14.62
C VAL A 168 -18.64 9.01 13.70
N ILE A 169 -19.31 8.17 12.91
CA ILE A 169 -20.41 8.59 12.02
C ILE A 169 -21.56 9.20 12.83
N ARG A 170 -21.95 8.58 13.96
CA ARG A 170 -22.98 9.14 14.84
C ARG A 170 -22.55 10.45 15.49
N LEU A 171 -21.30 10.56 15.93
CA LEU A 171 -20.77 11.81 16.48
C LEU A 171 -20.75 12.94 15.45
N MET A 172 -20.49 12.64 14.17
CA MET A 172 -20.54 13.64 13.10
C MET A 172 -21.94 14.26 12.90
N GLU A 173 -23.01 13.61 13.34
CA GLU A 173 -24.39 14.14 13.32
C GLU A 173 -24.64 15.14 14.46
N VAL A 174 -23.83 15.11 15.53
CA VAL A 174 -23.98 15.98 16.71
C VAL A 174 -23.35 17.37 16.43
N PRO A 175 -24.05 18.48 16.72
CA PRO A 175 -23.59 19.84 16.41
C PRO A 175 -22.19 20.17 16.98
N GLY A 176 -21.92 19.74 18.23
CA GLY A 176 -20.65 19.97 18.92
C GLY A 176 -19.46 19.21 18.31
N PHE A 177 -19.70 18.14 17.56
CA PHE A 177 -18.68 17.30 16.93
C PHE A 177 -18.63 17.45 15.40
N SER A 178 -19.27 18.50 14.86
CA SER A 178 -19.28 18.80 13.44
C SER A 178 -17.87 19.00 12.83
N PHE A 179 -16.86 19.30 13.65
CA PHE A 179 -15.45 19.35 13.22
C PHE A 179 -14.93 18.00 12.70
N LEU A 180 -15.47 16.87 13.14
CA LEU A 180 -15.09 15.55 12.65
C LEU A 180 -15.36 15.41 11.15
N LYS A 181 -16.36 16.12 10.62
CA LYS A 181 -16.60 16.20 9.17
C LYS A 181 -15.44 16.83 8.41
N LYS A 182 -14.66 17.71 9.03
CA LYS A 182 -13.45 18.30 8.41
C LYS A 182 -12.26 17.33 8.42
N LEU A 183 -12.16 16.48 9.44
CA LEU A 183 -11.09 15.47 9.57
C LEU A 183 -11.22 14.34 8.55
N VAL A 184 -12.45 13.97 8.19
CA VAL A 184 -12.74 12.91 7.20
C VAL A 184 -12.74 13.46 5.76
N GLY A 185 -12.61 14.78 5.59
CA GLY A 185 -12.56 15.49 4.30
C GLY A 185 -13.89 16.10 3.87
#